data_AF-A0A2R5L1M6-F1
#
_entry.id   AF-A0A2R5L1M6-F1
#
_cell.length_a   1.000
_cell.length_b   1.000
_cell.length_c   1.000
_cell.angle_alpha   90.00
_cell.angle_beta   90.00
_cell.angle_gamma   90.00
#
_symmetry.space_group_name_H-M   'P 1'
#
loop_
_entity.id
_entity.type
_entity.pdbx_description
1 polymer ?
#
loop_
_entity_poly.entity_id
_entity_poly.type
_entity_poly.pdbx_seq_one_letter_code
_entity_poly.pdbx_strand_id
1 'polypeptide(L)'
;VPVITHRKDILVWPDCIVFAYDIETTKLPLKFPDSSTDQIMMISYMIDAQGYLITNREIVSQDVEDFEYTPRPEFEGPFIVFNEPNEMALIQRFFDHIMEVRPHIFVTYNGDFFDWPF
;
A
#
# COMPACT_ATOMS: atom_id res chain seq x y z
N VAL A 1 1.38 -9.30 31.94
CA VAL A 1 1.24 -10.11 30.70
C VAL A 1 -0.25 -10.35 30.50
N PRO A 2 -0.81 -10.08 29.31
CA PRO A 2 -2.22 -10.34 29.06
C PRO A 2 -2.51 -11.84 29.22
N VAL A 3 -3.63 -12.16 29.86
CA VAL A 3 -4.11 -13.54 30.01
C VAL A 3 -4.95 -13.88 28.79
N ILE A 4 -4.46 -14.76 27.93
CA ILE A 4 -5.14 -15.17 26.70
C ILE A 4 -5.92 -16.45 26.97
N THR A 5 -7.25 -16.39 26.89
CA THR A 5 -8.14 -17.54 27.11
C THR A 5 -9.13 -17.68 25.97
N HIS A 6 -9.35 -18.91 25.50
CA HIS A 6 -10.33 -19.20 24.46
C HIS A 6 -11.77 -18.90 24.94
N ARG A 7 -12.50 -18.09 24.17
CA ARG A 7 -13.89 -17.71 24.42
C ARG A 7 -14.82 -18.44 23.47
N LYS A 8 -15.37 -19.58 23.92
CA LYS A 8 -16.26 -20.46 23.13
C LYS A 8 -17.58 -19.80 22.72
N ASP A 9 -17.95 -18.70 23.36
CA ASP A 9 -19.14 -17.92 23.10
C ASP A 9 -18.98 -16.94 21.93
N ILE A 10 -17.75 -16.65 21.51
CA ILE A 10 -17.45 -15.83 20.34
C ILE A 10 -17.43 -16.74 19.12
N LEU A 11 -18.48 -16.68 18.32
CA LEU A 11 -18.66 -17.52 17.13
C LEU A 11 -18.24 -16.83 15.81
N VAL A 12 -18.17 -15.50 15.83
CA VAL A 12 -17.85 -14.67 14.67
C VAL A 12 -16.48 -14.04 14.84
N TRP A 13 -15.76 -13.89 13.73
CA TRP A 13 -14.49 -13.16 13.70
C TRP A 13 -14.75 -11.67 13.86
N PRO A 14 -13.83 -10.92 14.50
CA PRO A 14 -13.90 -9.47 14.47
C PRO A 14 -13.65 -8.96 13.04
N ASP A 15 -14.28 -7.85 12.71
CA ASP A 15 -13.95 -7.10 11.50
C ASP A 15 -12.57 -6.46 11.69
N CYS A 16 -11.61 -6.86 10.86
CA CYS A 16 -10.26 -6.31 10.86
C CYS A 16 -10.13 -5.34 9.69
N ILE A 17 -9.52 -4.19 9.95
CA ILE A 17 -9.06 -3.30 8.89
C ILE A 17 -7.86 -3.97 8.20
N VAL A 18 -8.03 -4.33 6.93
CA VAL A 18 -7.00 -4.98 6.11
C VAL A 18 -6.36 -3.95 5.19
N PHE A 19 -5.04 -3.84 5.26
CA PHE A 19 -4.24 -2.93 4.46
C PHE A 19 -3.36 -3.73 3.52
N ALA A 20 -3.79 -3.86 2.27
CA ALA A 20 -3.02 -4.55 1.23
C ALA A 20 -2.25 -3.53 0.41
N TYR A 21 -0.93 -3.67 0.27
CA TYR A 21 -0.12 -2.74 -0.54
C TYR A 21 0.92 -3.45 -1.39
N ASP A 22 1.38 -2.72 -2.40
CA ASP A 22 2.42 -3.12 -3.37
C ASP A 22 3.16 -1.86 -3.84
N ILE A 23 4.49 -1.95 -3.94
CA ILE A 23 5.33 -0.84 -4.39
C ILE A 23 5.83 -1.04 -5.82
N GLU A 24 5.97 0.07 -6.54
CA GLU A 24 6.66 0.11 -7.83
C GLU A 24 7.90 0.98 -7.70
N THR A 25 9.01 0.48 -8.21
CA THR A 25 10.33 1.12 -8.06
C THR A 25 10.96 1.37 -9.42
N THR A 26 11.89 2.32 -9.49
CA THR A 26 12.81 2.39 -10.62
C THR A 26 13.70 1.15 -10.64
N LYS A 27 14.30 0.90 -11.80
CA LYS A 27 15.37 -0.08 -11.93
C LYS A 27 16.23 0.23 -13.14
N LEU A 28 17.50 -0.17 -13.06
CA LEU A 28 18.38 -0.13 -14.22
C LEU A 28 17.94 -1.14 -15.31
N PRO A 29 18.19 -0.84 -16.60
CA PRO A 29 17.92 -1.78 -17.68
C PRO A 29 18.61 -3.13 -17.45
N LEU A 30 17.87 -4.23 -17.64
CA LEU A 30 18.34 -5.61 -17.49
C LEU A 30 18.89 -5.99 -16.10
N LYS A 31 18.58 -5.20 -15.06
CA LYS A 31 18.92 -5.51 -13.66
C LYS A 31 17.67 -5.62 -12.79
N PHE A 32 17.85 -6.22 -11.61
CA PHE A 32 16.89 -6.12 -10.51
C PHE A 32 16.96 -4.74 -9.87
N PRO A 33 15.87 -4.27 -9.23
CA PRO A 33 15.90 -3.06 -8.41
C PRO A 33 16.89 -3.18 -7.24
N ASP A 34 17.56 -2.08 -6.90
CA ASP A 34 18.49 -1.97 -5.76
C ASP A 34 18.13 -0.75 -4.91
N SER A 35 17.64 -0.94 -3.69
CA SER A 35 17.19 0.14 -2.79
C SER A 35 18.29 1.11 -2.36
N SER A 36 19.56 0.80 -2.62
CA SER A 36 20.66 1.74 -2.37
C SER A 36 20.76 2.82 -3.45
N THR A 37 20.15 2.61 -4.63
CA THR A 37 20.31 3.47 -5.80
C THR A 37 19.03 3.79 -6.56
N ASP A 38 18.07 2.88 -6.54
CA ASP A 38 16.75 3.03 -7.14
C ASP A 38 15.78 3.67 -6.13
N GLN A 39 14.68 4.21 -6.65
CA GLN A 39 13.70 4.95 -5.86
C GLN A 39 12.30 4.35 -6.03
N ILE A 40 11.46 4.52 -5.02
CA ILE A 40 10.03 4.22 -5.08
C ILE A 40 9.37 5.27 -5.98
N MET A 41 8.70 4.80 -7.03
CA MET A 41 7.95 5.66 -7.95
C MET A 41 6.47 5.72 -7.62
N MET A 42 5.89 4.63 -7.11
CA MET A 42 4.49 4.57 -6.69
C MET A 42 4.30 3.58 -5.53
N ILE A 43 3.30 3.84 -4.69
CA ILE A 43 2.77 2.86 -3.73
C ILE A 43 1.26 2.78 -3.96
N SER A 44 0.79 1.59 -4.33
CA SER A 44 -0.63 1.30 -4.43
C SER A 44 -1.08 0.52 -3.20
N TYR A 45 -2.26 0.85 -2.66
CA TYR A 45 -2.81 0.11 -1.53
C TYR A 45 -4.32 0.14 -1.50
N MET A 46 -4.91 -0.87 -0.87
CA MET A 46 -6.34 -0.99 -0.63
C MET A 46 -6.62 -1.13 0.86
N ILE A 47 -7.64 -0.42 1.31
CA ILE A 47 -8.17 -0.47 2.67
C ILE A 47 -9.67 -0.71 2.54
N ASP A 48 -10.14 -1.89 2.97
CA ASP A 48 -11.56 -2.26 2.98
C ASP A 48 -12.31 -1.88 1.67
N ALA A 49 -11.75 -2.27 0.52
CA ALA A 49 -12.23 -2.01 -0.85
C ALA A 49 -12.08 -0.58 -1.40
N GLN A 50 -11.56 0.37 -0.63
CA GLN A 50 -11.12 1.67 -1.17
C GLN A 50 -9.67 1.58 -1.62
N GLY A 51 -9.41 1.85 -2.89
CA GLY A 51 -8.07 1.94 -3.47
C GLY A 51 -7.45 3.31 -3.28
N TYR A 52 -6.13 3.33 -3.14
CA TYR A 52 -5.31 4.52 -3.06
C TYR A 52 -4.03 4.32 -3.87
N LEU A 53 -3.54 5.40 -4.47
CA LEU A 53 -2.28 5.43 -5.18
C LEU A 53 -1.50 6.68 -4.77
N ILE A 54 -0.29 6.50 -4.26
CA ILE A 54 0.64 7.61 -4.03
C ILE A 54 1.69 7.58 -5.14
N THR A 55 1.95 8.71 -5.79
CA THR A 55 2.92 8.84 -6.88
C THR A 55 4.05 9.78 -6.49
N ASN A 56 5.27 9.46 -6.91
CA ASN A 56 6.44 10.33 -6.79
C ASN A 56 6.61 11.16 -8.08
N ARG A 57 6.40 12.47 -7.99
CA ARG A 57 6.46 13.41 -9.13
C ARG A 57 7.88 13.74 -9.61
N GLU A 58 8.94 13.28 -8.93
CA GLU A 58 10.31 13.31 -9.47
C GLU A 58 10.48 12.31 -10.63
N ILE A 59 9.68 11.23 -10.63
CA ILE A 59 9.81 10.12 -11.58
C ILE A 59 8.60 10.06 -12.52
N VAL A 60 7.39 10.09 -11.95
CA VAL A 60 6.17 10.23 -12.75
C VAL A 60 6.19 11.62 -13.36
N SER A 61 5.82 11.78 -14.63
CA SER A 61 5.98 13.06 -15.34
C SER A 61 4.75 13.97 -15.28
N GLN A 62 3.56 13.41 -15.06
CA GLN A 62 2.30 14.15 -14.94
C GLN A 62 1.49 13.70 -13.72
N ASP A 63 0.65 14.60 -13.21
CA ASP A 63 -0.29 14.25 -12.16
C ASP A 63 -1.25 13.19 -12.68
N VAL A 64 -1.51 12.18 -11.86
CA VAL A 64 -2.50 11.15 -12.14
C VAL A 64 -3.82 11.56 -11.46
N GLU A 65 -4.91 11.55 -12.22
CA GLU A 65 -6.25 11.83 -11.70
C GLU A 65 -6.84 10.59 -11.02
N ASP A 66 -7.80 10.80 -10.11
CA ASP A 66 -8.59 9.71 -9.54
C ASP A 66 -9.25 8.87 -10.65
N PHE A 67 -9.24 7.55 -10.48
CA PHE A 67 -9.71 6.62 -11.51
C PHE A 67 -10.37 5.38 -10.89
N GLU A 68 -10.92 4.52 -11.73
CA GLU A 68 -11.52 3.25 -11.32
C GLU A 68 -10.89 2.09 -12.09
N TYR A 69 -10.49 1.04 -11.37
CA TYR A 69 -10.06 -0.23 -11.93
C TYR A 69 -10.86 -1.36 -11.29
N THR A 70 -11.97 -1.73 -11.95
CA THR A 70 -12.88 -2.79 -11.52
C THR A 70 -12.77 -3.97 -12.49
N PRO A 71 -11.82 -4.92 -12.28
CA PRO A 71 -11.57 -6.02 -13.21
C PRO A 71 -12.73 -7.02 -13.26
N ARG A 72 -13.54 -7.10 -12.19
CA ARG A 72 -14.80 -7.85 -12.12
C ARG A 72 -15.78 -7.10 -11.23
N PRO A 73 -17.11 -7.30 -11.38
CA PRO A 73 -18.12 -6.64 -10.54
C PRO A 73 -17.97 -6.90 -9.04
N GLU A 74 -17.37 -8.03 -8.65
CA GLU A 74 -17.11 -8.40 -7.25
C GLU A 74 -15.86 -7.71 -6.66
N PHE A 75 -15.06 -7.06 -7.51
CA PHE A 75 -13.80 -6.42 -7.17
C PHE A 75 -13.84 -4.96 -7.60
N GLU A 76 -14.74 -4.19 -6.98
CA GLU A 76 -14.77 -2.73 -7.13
C GLU A 76 -13.42 -2.14 -6.70
N GLY A 77 -12.90 -1.20 -7.50
CA GLY A 77 -11.61 -0.58 -7.24
C GLY A 77 -11.59 0.90 -7.61
N PRO A 78 -12.35 1.77 -6.91
CA PRO A 78 -12.15 3.21 -7.01
C PRO A 78 -10.80 3.57 -6.37
N PHE A 79 -10.01 4.42 -7.04
CA PHE A 79 -8.70 4.89 -6.57
C PHE A 79 -8.70 6.39 -6.34
N ILE A 80 -8.31 6.77 -5.12
CA ILE A 80 -7.95 8.15 -4.77
C ILE A 80 -6.44 8.30 -4.93
N VAL A 81 -6.01 9.34 -5.63
CA VAL A 81 -4.61 9.54 -5.99
C VAL A 81 -3.98 10.70 -5.21
N PHE A 82 -2.79 10.44 -4.65
CA PHE A 82 -1.95 11.44 -4.00
C PHE A 82 -0.68 11.67 -4.83
N ASN A 83 -0.61 12.81 -5.51
CA ASN A 83 0.55 13.20 -6.30
C ASN A 83 1.57 13.95 -5.40
N GLU A 84 2.56 13.23 -4.87
CA GLU A 84 3.53 13.78 -3.92
C GLU A 84 4.80 14.29 -4.62
N PRO A 85 5.39 15.42 -4.20
CA PRO A 85 6.43 16.11 -4.96
C PRO A 85 7.74 15.34 -5.09
N ASN A 86 8.02 14.38 -4.20
CA ASN A 86 9.25 13.58 -4.16
C ASN A 86 9.03 12.28 -3.36
N GLU A 87 10.05 11.42 -3.35
CA GLU A 87 10.04 10.12 -2.65
C GLU A 87 9.80 10.26 -1.14
N MET A 88 10.43 11.24 -0.48
CA MET A 88 10.26 11.47 0.95
C MET A 88 8.81 11.81 1.30
N ALA A 89 8.17 12.69 0.52
CA ALA A 89 6.77 13.06 0.71
C ALA A 89 5.83 11.87 0.45
N LEU A 90 6.14 11.03 -0.54
CA LEU A 90 5.42 9.78 -0.79
C LEU A 90 5.50 8.82 0.42
N ILE A 91 6.70 8.60 0.97
CA ILE A 91 6.90 7.72 2.13
C ILE A 91 6.19 8.29 3.36
N GLN A 92 6.28 9.61 3.58
CA GLN A 92 5.59 10.27 4.68
C GLN A 92 4.07 10.12 4.57
N ARG A 93 3.50 10.35 3.37
CA ARG A 93 2.06 10.15 3.11
C ARG A 93 1.62 8.72 3.43
N PHE A 94 2.42 7.73 3.03
CA PHE A 94 2.13 6.32 3.29
C PHE A 94 2.05 6.01 4.79
N PHE A 95 3.07 6.44 5.56
CA PHE A 95 3.06 6.23 7.00
C PHE A 95 2.01 7.06 7.74
N ASP A 96 1.75 8.30 7.32
CA ASP A 96 0.69 9.13 7.89
C ASP A 96 -0.67 8.43 7.76
N HIS A 97 -0.96 7.87 6.59
CA HIS A 97 -2.23 7.19 6.35
C HIS A 97 -2.32 5.86 7.12
N ILE A 98 -1.23 5.10 7.24
CA ILE A 98 -1.15 3.93 8.12
C ILE A 98 -1.46 4.31 9.57
N MET A 99 -0.91 5.43 10.06
CA MET A 99 -1.10 5.89 11.44
C MET A 99 -2.52 6.41 11.71
N GLU A 100 -3.16 7.00 10.69
CA GLU A 100 -4.56 7.42 10.72
C GLU A 100 -5.51 6.22 10.77
N VAL A 101 -5.32 5.27 9.86
CA VAL A 101 -6.21 4.11 9.67
C VAL A 101 -6.00 3.04 10.76
N ARG A 102 -4.77 2.88 11.26
CA ARG A 102 -4.38 1.88 12.26
C ARG A 102 -4.78 0.46 11.84
N PRO A 103 -4.24 -0.05 10.72
CA PRO A 103 -4.60 -1.35 10.21
C PRO A 103 -4.19 -2.47 11.16
N HIS A 104 -4.99 -3.54 11.17
CA HIS A 104 -4.73 -4.72 12.01
C HIS A 104 -3.92 -5.76 11.26
N ILE A 105 -4.05 -5.78 9.93
CA ILE A 105 -3.45 -6.77 9.04
C ILE A 105 -2.80 -6.02 7.87
N PHE A 106 -1.53 -6.30 7.63
CA PHE A 106 -0.84 -5.92 6.41
C PHE A 106 -0.79 -7.10 5.45
N VAL A 107 -1.08 -6.85 4.17
CA VAL A 107 -1.01 -7.85 3.10
C VAL A 107 -0.11 -7.32 1.99
N THR A 108 0.81 -8.17 1.53
CA THR A 108 1.73 -7.90 0.42
C THR A 108 1.92 -9.19 -0.36
N TYR A 109 2.37 -9.10 -1.62
CA TYR A 109 2.82 -10.27 -2.36
C TYR A 109 4.35 -10.27 -2.45
N ASN A 110 5.01 -11.21 -1.76
CA ASN A 110 6.48 -11.26 -1.65
C ASN A 110 7.12 -10.07 -0.89
N GLY A 111 6.35 -9.32 -0.11
CA GLY A 111 6.83 -8.11 0.59
C GLY A 111 7.95 -8.33 1.60
N ASP A 112 8.03 -9.49 2.25
CA ASP A 112 9.15 -9.80 3.16
C ASP A 112 10.52 -9.78 2.45
N PHE A 113 10.54 -10.04 1.14
CA PHE A 113 11.77 -10.12 0.34
C PHE A 113 11.99 -8.92 -0.59
N PHE A 114 10.97 -8.09 -0.78
CA PHE A 114 11.03 -6.95 -1.70
C PHE A 114 10.45 -5.68 -1.08
N ASP A 115 9.13 -5.60 -0.90
CA ASP A 115 8.46 -4.35 -0.51
C ASP A 115 8.92 -3.75 0.83
N TRP A 116 9.10 -4.58 1.87
CA TRP A 116 9.53 -4.09 3.19
C TRP A 116 11.03 -3.77 3.28
N PRO A 117 11.94 -4.58 2.69
CA PRO A 117 13.36 -4.25 2.70
C PRO A 117 13.79 -3.15 1.74
N PHE A 118 12.98 -2.87 0.70
CA PHE A 118 13.23 -1.78 -0.23
C PHE A 118 13.03 -0.43 0.46
#